data_AF-A0A7J8C9V8-F1
#
_entry.id   AF-A0A7J8C9V8-F1
#
_cell.length_a   1.000
_cell.length_b   1.000
_cell.length_c   1.000
_cell.angle_alpha   90.00
_cell.angle_beta   90.00
_cell.angle_gamma   90.00
#
_symmetry.space_group_name_H-M   'P 1'
#
loop_
_entity.id
_entity.type
_entity.pdbx_description
1 polymer ?
#
loop_
_entity_poly.entity_id
_entity_poly.type
_entity_poly.pdbx_seq_one_letter_code
_entity_poly.pdbx_strand_id
1 'polypeptide(L)'
;MDTEGFGELLQQAEQLAAETEGISELPHVERNLQEIQQAGERLRSRTLTRTSQETADVKASVLLGSRGLDISHISQRLESLSAATTFEPLEPVKDTDIQGFLKNEKDNALLSAIEESRKRTFGMAEEYHRESMLVEWEQVKQRILHTLLASGEDALDFTQENEPSYISDVGPPGRSSLDSIEMAYARQIYIYNEKIVNGHLQPNLVDLCASVAELDDKNISDMWTMVKQMTDVLLAPATDALKSRSSVEVRMELVRQALGYLEQSYKKYTLVTVFGNLHQAQLGGVPGTYQLVRSFLNIKLPAPLPGLQDGEVEGHPVWALIYYCMRCGDLLAASQVVNLAQHQLGEFKTWFQEYMNSKDRRLSPATENKLRLHYRRALRNNTDPYKRAVYCIIGRCDVTDNQSEVADKTEDYLWLKLNQVCFDDDGTSSPQDRLTLSQFQKQLLEDYGESHFTVNQQPFLYFQVLFLTAQFEAAIAFLFRMERLRCHAIHVALVLFELKLLLKSSGQSAQLLR
;
A
#
# COMPACT_ATOMS: atom_id res chain seq x y z
N MET A 1 65.58 -37.22 -12.58
CA MET A 1 66.51 -36.49 -13.45
C MET A 1 65.65 -36.09 -14.64
N ASP A 2 65.20 -34.85 -14.77
CA ASP A 2 65.98 -33.61 -14.66
C ASP A 2 65.29 -32.55 -13.79
N THR A 3 65.78 -32.36 -12.56
CA THR A 3 65.39 -31.24 -11.67
C THR A 3 66.15 -29.95 -12.01
N GLU A 4 67.06 -30.00 -12.97
CA GLU A 4 67.88 -28.86 -13.39
C GLU A 4 67.06 -27.83 -14.19
N GLY A 5 66.08 -28.27 -15.00
CA GLY A 5 65.28 -27.37 -15.84
C GLY A 5 64.37 -26.41 -15.09
N PHE A 6 63.81 -26.81 -13.93
CA PHE A 6 62.96 -25.92 -13.11
C PHE A 6 63.78 -24.96 -12.23
N GLY A 7 64.98 -25.38 -11.82
CA GLY A 7 65.92 -24.49 -11.14
C GLY A 7 66.46 -23.41 -12.06
N GLU A 8 66.80 -23.77 -13.31
CA GLU A 8 67.19 -22.82 -14.35
C GLU A 8 66.06 -21.85 -14.72
N LEU A 9 64.81 -22.32 -14.78
CA LEU A 9 63.65 -21.47 -15.05
C LEU A 9 63.38 -20.48 -13.92
N LEU A 10 63.52 -20.90 -12.66
CA LEU A 10 63.41 -20.01 -11.51
C LEU A 10 64.53 -18.96 -11.52
N GLN A 11 65.76 -19.38 -11.80
CA GLN A 11 66.91 -18.48 -11.86
C GLN A 11 66.80 -17.48 -13.02
N GLN A 12 66.29 -17.92 -14.18
CA GLN A 12 66.00 -17.03 -15.32
C GLN A 12 64.87 -16.05 -15.02
N ALA A 13 63.83 -16.48 -14.31
CA ALA A 13 62.73 -15.61 -13.90
C ALA A 13 63.18 -14.55 -12.87
N GLU A 14 64.02 -14.93 -11.91
CA GLU A 14 64.63 -14.00 -10.93
C GLU A 14 65.60 -13.02 -11.61
N GLN A 15 66.38 -13.49 -12.59
CA GLN A 15 67.31 -12.66 -13.34
C GLN A 15 66.59 -11.66 -14.27
N LEU A 16 65.50 -12.06 -14.91
CA LEU A 16 64.62 -11.17 -15.67
C LEU A 16 63.91 -10.15 -14.77
N ALA A 17 63.46 -10.56 -13.57
CA ALA A 17 62.87 -9.64 -12.60
C ALA A 17 63.90 -8.57 -12.15
N ALA A 18 65.15 -8.96 -11.90
CA ALA A 18 66.23 -8.04 -11.54
C ALA A 18 66.67 -7.13 -12.70
N GLU A 19 66.68 -7.60 -13.95
CA GLU A 19 66.97 -6.77 -15.13
C GLU A 19 65.86 -5.73 -15.40
N THR A 20 64.62 -6.02 -14.97
CA THR A 20 63.48 -5.10 -15.15
C THR A 20 63.48 -3.97 -14.10
N GLU A 21 64.23 -4.08 -13.00
CA GLU A 21 64.39 -3.01 -11.99
C GLU A 21 65.07 -1.75 -12.57
N GLY A 22 65.77 -1.86 -13.71
CA GLY A 22 66.46 -0.74 -14.37
C GLY A 22 65.63 0.04 -15.40
N ILE A 23 64.41 -0.39 -15.73
CA ILE A 23 63.61 0.18 -16.84
C ILE A 23 62.29 0.72 -16.29
N SER A 24 62.19 2.04 -16.13
CA SER A 24 61.10 2.74 -15.43
C SER A 24 59.74 2.78 -16.15
N GLU A 25 59.49 1.94 -17.16
CA GLU A 25 58.30 2.05 -18.02
C GLU A 25 57.41 0.78 -18.08
N LEU A 26 57.71 -0.27 -17.32
CA LEU A 26 56.82 -1.45 -17.21
C LEU A 26 56.21 -1.59 -15.80
N PRO A 27 54.90 -1.92 -15.69
CA PRO A 27 54.24 -2.07 -14.41
C PRO A 27 54.88 -3.21 -13.59
N HIS A 28 55.30 -2.89 -12.36
CA HIS A 28 55.97 -3.83 -11.48
C HIS A 28 54.98 -4.91 -10.97
N VAL A 29 55.44 -6.16 -10.94
CA VAL A 29 54.71 -7.26 -10.29
C VAL A 29 55.00 -7.18 -8.79
N GLU A 30 54.16 -6.46 -8.05
CA GLU A 30 54.36 -6.15 -6.63
C GLU A 30 54.19 -7.34 -5.66
N ARG A 31 53.92 -8.56 -6.14
CA ARG A 31 53.71 -9.71 -5.24
C ARG A 31 54.43 -10.96 -5.71
N ASN A 32 55.31 -11.47 -4.85
CA ASN A 32 55.97 -12.75 -5.05
C ASN A 32 54.93 -13.89 -5.01
N LEU A 33 55.17 -15.02 -5.67
CA LEU A 33 54.22 -16.15 -5.76
C LEU A 33 53.75 -16.63 -4.37
N GLN A 34 54.64 -16.58 -3.38
CA GLN A 34 54.32 -16.89 -1.99
C GLN A 34 53.38 -15.88 -1.35
N GLU A 35 53.49 -14.59 -1.70
CA GLU A 35 52.62 -13.53 -1.18
C GLU A 35 51.23 -13.60 -1.80
N ILE A 36 51.13 -14.02 -3.07
CA ILE A 36 49.86 -14.31 -3.74
C ILE A 36 49.16 -15.50 -3.06
N GLN A 37 49.90 -16.55 -2.73
CA GLN A 37 49.36 -17.71 -2.01
C GLN A 37 48.82 -17.30 -0.62
N GLN A 38 49.59 -16.52 0.15
CA GLN A 38 49.16 -16.05 1.46
C GLN A 38 47.94 -15.10 1.38
N ALA A 39 47.88 -14.25 0.35
CA ALA A 39 46.71 -13.39 0.10
C ALA A 39 45.47 -14.23 -0.25
N GLY A 40 45.62 -15.29 -1.03
CA GLY A 40 44.56 -16.25 -1.35
C GLY A 40 44.01 -16.96 -0.11
N GLU A 41 44.89 -17.39 0.80
CA GLU A 41 44.48 -18.02 2.07
C GLU A 41 43.78 -17.04 3.02
N ARG A 42 44.21 -15.77 3.06
CA ARG A 42 43.53 -14.69 3.80
C ARG A 42 42.14 -14.37 3.24
N LEU A 43 41.96 -14.35 1.92
CA LEU A 43 40.66 -14.16 1.29
C LEU A 43 39.71 -15.35 1.54
N ARG A 44 40.22 -16.57 1.44
CA ARG A 44 39.46 -17.79 1.72
C ARG A 44 38.96 -17.82 3.17
N SER A 45 39.82 -17.46 4.14
CA SER A 45 39.45 -17.43 5.56
C SER A 45 38.45 -16.32 5.91
N ARG A 46 38.49 -15.15 5.25
CA ARG A 46 37.50 -14.08 5.46
C ARG A 46 36.14 -14.37 4.81
N THR A 47 36.11 -15.17 3.75
CA THR A 47 34.85 -15.58 3.09
C THR A 47 34.06 -16.57 3.96
N LEU A 48 34.76 -17.44 4.71
CA LEU A 48 34.17 -18.41 5.63
C LEU A 48 33.56 -17.80 6.91
N THR A 49 33.95 -16.58 7.32
CA THR A 49 33.50 -15.99 8.59
C THR A 49 32.25 -15.12 8.49
N ARG A 50 31.72 -14.89 7.28
CA ARG A 50 30.56 -13.99 7.03
C ARG A 50 29.25 -14.71 6.71
N THR A 51 29.22 -16.03 6.85
CA THR A 51 28.05 -16.89 6.62
C THR A 51 27.59 -17.48 7.95
N SER A 52 26.82 -16.71 8.72
CA SER A 52 26.04 -17.26 9.86
C SER A 52 24.56 -16.98 9.62
N GLN A 53 24.00 -17.71 8.66
CA GLN A 53 22.55 -17.85 8.46
C GLN A 53 22.17 -19.31 8.15
N GLU A 54 22.84 -20.27 8.78
CA GLU A 54 22.63 -21.71 8.54
C GLU A 54 21.28 -22.27 9.04
N THR A 55 20.45 -21.49 9.74
CA THR A 55 19.23 -22.02 10.37
C THR A 55 17.97 -21.95 9.50
N ALA A 56 17.96 -21.11 8.45
CA ALA A 56 16.84 -21.02 7.51
C ALA A 56 16.98 -22.04 6.35
N ASP A 57 18.20 -22.25 5.84
CA ASP A 57 18.44 -23.11 4.67
C ASP A 57 18.37 -24.62 4.99
N VAL A 58 18.63 -25.02 6.23
CA VAL A 58 18.48 -26.43 6.67
C VAL A 58 17.01 -26.87 6.65
N LYS A 59 16.05 -25.97 6.88
CA LYS A 59 14.61 -26.31 6.81
C LYS A 59 14.09 -26.38 5.36
N ALA A 60 14.61 -25.53 4.48
CA ALA A 60 14.26 -25.55 3.06
C ALA A 60 14.86 -26.77 2.33
N SER A 61 16.10 -27.15 2.68
CA SER A 61 16.78 -28.33 2.12
C SER A 61 16.15 -29.66 2.56
N VAL A 62 15.67 -29.77 3.80
CA VAL A 62 14.94 -30.96 4.28
C VAL A 62 13.57 -31.12 3.60
N LEU A 63 12.89 -30.02 3.29
CA LEU A 63 11.59 -30.06 2.60
C LEU A 63 11.72 -30.41 1.11
N LEU A 64 12.78 -29.95 0.44
CA LEU A 64 12.96 -30.12 -1.00
C LEU A 64 13.78 -31.36 -1.41
N GLY A 65 14.58 -31.92 -0.49
CA GLY A 65 15.26 -33.22 -0.70
C GLY A 65 14.28 -34.40 -0.83
N SER A 66 13.03 -34.23 -0.40
CA SER A 66 11.97 -35.25 -0.51
C SER A 66 11.49 -35.53 -1.95
N ARG A 67 11.88 -34.71 -2.94
CA ARG A 67 11.48 -34.83 -4.35
C ARG A 67 12.64 -35.19 -5.30
N GLY A 68 13.77 -35.68 -4.77
CA GLY A 68 14.82 -36.34 -5.58
C GLY A 68 15.80 -35.43 -6.33
N LEU A 69 15.92 -34.16 -5.95
CA LEU A 69 16.92 -33.23 -6.48
C LEU A 69 17.95 -32.87 -5.41
N ASP A 70 19.22 -33.22 -5.63
CA ASP A 70 20.33 -32.92 -4.72
C ASP A 70 20.74 -31.43 -4.79
N ILE A 71 20.10 -30.62 -3.95
CA ILE A 71 20.31 -29.17 -3.89
C ILE A 71 21.66 -28.79 -3.27
N SER A 72 22.31 -29.68 -2.51
CA SER A 72 23.65 -29.43 -1.95
C SER A 72 24.69 -29.17 -3.04
N HIS A 73 24.62 -29.92 -4.14
CA HIS A 73 25.51 -29.76 -5.29
C HIS A 73 25.22 -28.49 -6.10
N ILE A 74 23.95 -28.07 -6.16
CA ILE A 74 23.53 -26.87 -6.90
C ILE A 74 23.86 -25.62 -6.07
N SER A 75 23.61 -25.61 -4.76
CA SER A 75 23.97 -24.50 -3.87
C SER A 75 25.48 -24.29 -3.87
N GLN A 76 26.28 -25.36 -3.74
CA GLN A 76 27.74 -25.26 -3.86
C GLN A 76 28.22 -24.73 -5.21
N ARG A 77 27.55 -25.11 -6.32
CA ARG A 77 27.86 -24.57 -7.66
C ARG A 77 27.44 -23.11 -7.78
N LEU A 78 26.28 -22.73 -7.25
CA LEU A 78 25.71 -21.39 -7.32
C LEU A 78 26.48 -20.39 -6.42
N GLU A 79 26.92 -20.84 -5.24
CA GLU A 79 27.80 -20.12 -4.33
C GLU A 79 29.19 -19.92 -4.94
N SER A 80 29.74 -20.94 -5.64
CA SER A 80 30.99 -20.79 -6.39
C SER A 80 30.88 -19.83 -7.58
N LEU A 81 29.66 -19.57 -8.06
CA LEU A 81 29.36 -18.69 -9.19
C LEU A 81 28.89 -17.29 -8.75
N SER A 82 28.85 -16.98 -7.45
CA SER A 82 28.41 -15.68 -6.98
C SER A 82 29.46 -14.61 -7.34
N ALA A 83 29.21 -13.90 -8.44
CA ALA A 83 30.04 -12.78 -8.93
C ALA A 83 29.83 -11.48 -8.13
N ALA A 84 29.11 -11.55 -7.00
CA ALA A 84 28.79 -10.39 -6.17
C ALA A 84 30.00 -9.85 -5.37
N THR A 85 31.13 -10.57 -5.36
CA THR A 85 32.33 -10.21 -4.60
C THR A 85 33.56 -9.96 -5.46
N THR A 86 33.41 -9.77 -6.78
CA THR A 86 34.58 -9.57 -7.67
C THR A 86 35.21 -8.18 -7.53
N PHE A 87 34.54 -7.22 -6.89
CA PHE A 87 35.05 -5.85 -6.73
C PHE A 87 35.32 -5.54 -5.25
N GLU A 88 36.57 -5.22 -4.95
CA GLU A 88 36.98 -4.68 -3.65
C GLU A 88 36.33 -3.29 -3.46
N PRO A 89 35.75 -3.00 -2.28
CA PRO A 89 35.38 -1.63 -1.93
C PRO A 89 36.63 -0.75 -1.91
N LEU A 90 36.62 0.34 -2.68
CA LEU A 90 37.74 1.27 -2.76
C LEU A 90 38.00 1.90 -1.38
N GLU A 91 39.24 1.84 -0.92
CA GLU A 91 39.63 2.49 0.34
C GLU A 91 39.50 4.02 0.22
N PRO A 92 38.95 4.71 1.24
CA PRO A 92 38.83 6.16 1.22
C PRO A 92 40.23 6.80 1.23
N VAL A 93 40.54 7.51 0.14
CA VAL A 93 41.80 8.23 -0.03
C VAL A 93 41.84 9.42 0.95
N LYS A 94 42.96 9.63 1.64
CA LYS A 94 43.17 10.82 2.49
C LYS A 94 43.39 12.06 1.62
N ASP A 95 42.82 13.20 2.02
CA ASP A 95 42.71 14.49 1.30
C ASP A 95 44.03 15.20 0.89
N THR A 96 45.18 14.53 0.85
CA THR A 96 46.48 15.14 0.48
C THR A 96 47.19 14.51 -0.71
N ASP A 97 46.58 13.55 -1.43
CA ASP A 97 47.16 12.96 -2.64
C ASP A 97 46.26 13.16 -3.88
N ILE A 98 46.64 14.13 -4.71
CA ILE A 98 45.91 14.51 -5.94
C ILE A 98 45.97 13.39 -6.98
N GLN A 99 47.08 12.63 -7.05
CA GLN A 99 47.21 11.53 -8.01
C GLN A 99 46.37 10.33 -7.61
N GLY A 100 46.30 10.02 -6.31
CA GLY A 100 45.39 9.01 -5.76
C GLY A 100 43.92 9.34 -6.01
N PHE A 101 43.52 10.61 -5.85
CA PHE A 101 42.17 11.07 -6.17
C PHE A 101 41.81 10.88 -7.65
N LEU A 102 42.68 11.30 -8.58
CA LEU A 102 42.45 11.16 -10.01
C LEU A 102 42.36 9.70 -10.46
N LYS A 103 43.16 8.81 -9.86
CA LYS A 103 43.09 7.37 -10.13
C LYS A 103 41.77 6.78 -9.64
N ASN A 104 41.34 7.15 -8.43
CA ASN A 104 40.07 6.71 -7.85
C ASN A 104 38.85 7.19 -8.68
N GLU A 105 38.84 8.45 -9.12
CA GLU A 105 37.78 8.97 -10.01
C GLU A 105 37.75 8.22 -11.35
N LYS A 106 38.91 7.92 -11.95
CA LYS A 106 38.98 7.13 -13.18
C LYS A 106 38.42 5.72 -12.98
N ASP A 107 38.76 5.08 -11.87
CA ASP A 107 38.32 3.73 -11.55
C ASP A 107 36.81 3.70 -11.21
N ASN A 108 36.29 4.72 -10.51
CA ASN A 108 34.86 4.91 -10.28
C ASN A 108 34.08 5.12 -11.57
N ALA A 109 34.59 5.94 -12.49
CA ALA A 109 33.96 6.15 -13.80
C ALA A 109 33.90 4.85 -14.61
N LEU A 110 34.96 4.02 -14.53
CA LEU A 110 35.02 2.74 -15.21
C LEU A 110 34.07 1.71 -14.58
N LEU A 111 34.00 1.65 -13.25
CA LEU A 111 33.03 0.82 -12.51
C LEU A 111 31.58 1.21 -12.86
N SER A 112 31.27 2.51 -12.86
CA SER A 112 29.95 3.02 -13.23
C SER A 112 29.55 2.64 -14.66
N ALA A 113 30.48 2.76 -15.61
CA ALA A 113 30.24 2.35 -17.00
C ALA A 113 30.00 0.83 -17.14
N ILE A 114 30.71 0.01 -16.35
CA ILE A 114 30.50 -1.45 -16.31
C ILE A 114 29.14 -1.79 -15.69
N GLU A 115 28.77 -1.14 -14.60
CA GLU A 115 27.47 -1.34 -13.95
C GLU A 115 26.31 -0.93 -14.86
N GLU A 116 26.44 0.19 -15.57
CA GLU A 116 25.45 0.63 -16.55
C GLU A 116 25.31 -0.38 -17.70
N SER A 117 26.43 -0.86 -18.25
CA SER A 117 26.45 -1.89 -19.29
C SER A 117 25.82 -3.21 -18.81
N ARG A 118 26.12 -3.63 -17.58
CA ARG A 118 25.53 -4.81 -16.94
C ARG A 118 24.02 -4.64 -16.80
N LYS A 119 23.56 -3.51 -16.25
CA LYS A 119 22.14 -3.22 -16.06
C LYS A 119 21.39 -3.21 -17.39
N ARG A 120 21.98 -2.60 -18.43
CA ARG A 120 21.44 -2.59 -19.78
C ARG A 120 21.34 -4.00 -20.37
N THR A 121 22.41 -4.80 -20.23
CA THR A 121 22.45 -6.18 -20.74
C THR A 121 21.41 -7.05 -20.05
N PHE A 122 21.26 -6.91 -18.73
CA PHE A 122 20.26 -7.64 -17.97
C PHE A 122 18.83 -7.27 -18.40
N GLY A 123 18.55 -5.99 -18.58
CA GLY A 123 17.26 -5.53 -19.10
C GLY A 123 16.96 -6.04 -20.51
N MET A 124 17.97 -6.09 -21.40
CA MET A 124 17.80 -6.67 -22.74
C MET A 124 17.54 -8.17 -22.70
N ALA A 125 18.21 -8.91 -21.81
CA ALA A 125 18.00 -10.35 -21.65
C ALA A 125 16.60 -10.66 -21.09
N GLU A 126 16.14 -9.89 -20.12
CA GLU A 126 14.79 -10.00 -19.56
C GLU A 126 13.71 -9.71 -20.62
N GLU A 127 13.90 -8.67 -21.43
CA GLU A 127 12.97 -8.32 -22.50
C GLU A 127 12.93 -9.41 -23.59
N TYR A 128 14.09 -9.92 -23.99
CA TYR A 128 14.18 -11.03 -24.94
C TYR A 128 13.50 -12.31 -24.39
N HIS A 129 13.72 -12.63 -23.12
CA HIS A 129 13.07 -13.76 -22.46
C HIS A 129 11.54 -13.59 -22.44
N ARG A 130 11.06 -12.39 -22.13
CA ARG A 130 9.63 -12.02 -22.15
C ARG A 130 9.02 -12.21 -23.53
N GLU A 131 9.69 -11.72 -24.58
CA GLU A 131 9.23 -11.90 -25.96
C GLU A 131 9.16 -13.38 -26.34
N SER A 132 10.19 -14.16 -26.01
CA SER A 132 10.23 -15.59 -26.30
C SER A 132 9.09 -16.34 -25.58
N MET A 133 8.84 -16.03 -24.31
CA MET A 133 7.73 -16.61 -23.55
C MET A 133 6.36 -16.29 -24.16
N LEU A 134 6.15 -15.07 -24.67
CA LEU A 134 4.89 -14.71 -25.31
C LEU A 134 4.69 -15.46 -26.63
N VAL A 135 5.77 -15.66 -27.40
CA VAL A 135 5.72 -16.46 -28.63
C VAL A 135 5.39 -17.92 -28.31
N GLU A 136 6.02 -18.51 -27.30
CA GLU A 136 5.71 -19.87 -26.84
C GLU A 136 4.26 -19.99 -26.35
N TRP A 137 3.78 -18.99 -25.59
CA TRP A 137 2.40 -18.95 -25.14
C TRP A 137 1.40 -18.91 -26.30
N GLU A 138 1.64 -18.07 -27.32
CA GLU A 138 0.73 -17.99 -28.47
C GLU A 138 0.74 -19.30 -29.28
N GLN A 139 1.89 -19.99 -29.38
CA GLN A 139 1.97 -21.32 -29.98
C GLN A 139 1.19 -22.37 -29.19
N VAL A 140 1.29 -22.37 -27.86
CA VAL A 140 0.54 -23.29 -26.98
C VAL A 140 -0.95 -23.00 -27.07
N LYS A 141 -1.34 -21.73 -27.04
CA LYS A 141 -2.73 -21.31 -27.19
C LYS A 141 -3.30 -21.75 -28.54
N GLN A 142 -2.59 -21.55 -29.65
CA GLN A 142 -3.02 -22.02 -30.96
C GLN A 142 -3.12 -23.54 -31.02
N ARG A 143 -2.20 -24.26 -30.38
CA ARG A 143 -2.24 -25.73 -30.28
C ARG A 143 -3.49 -26.19 -29.53
N ILE A 144 -3.76 -25.62 -28.35
CA ILE A 144 -4.96 -25.93 -27.55
C ILE A 144 -6.23 -25.61 -28.33
N LEU A 145 -6.27 -24.46 -29.01
CA LEU A 145 -7.43 -24.04 -29.81
C LEU A 145 -7.66 -24.99 -30.99
N HIS A 146 -6.60 -25.44 -31.66
CA HIS A 146 -6.68 -26.43 -32.73
C HIS A 146 -7.12 -27.81 -32.19
N THR A 147 -6.66 -28.22 -31.01
CA THR A 147 -7.10 -29.45 -30.35
C THR A 147 -8.57 -29.38 -29.94
N LEU A 148 -9.06 -28.24 -29.44
CA LEU A 148 -10.46 -28.04 -29.06
C LEU A 148 -11.40 -27.92 -30.28
N LEU A 149 -10.92 -27.39 -31.40
CA LEU A 149 -11.70 -27.32 -32.64
C LEU A 149 -11.70 -28.63 -33.42
N ALA A 150 -10.67 -29.47 -33.28
CA ALA A 150 -10.58 -30.80 -33.90
C ALA A 150 -11.32 -31.89 -33.11
N SER A 151 -11.72 -31.64 -31.86
CA SER A 151 -12.42 -32.59 -30.99
C SER A 151 -13.94 -32.43 -31.07
N GLY A 152 -14.48 -32.60 -32.28
CA GLY A 152 -15.93 -32.74 -32.50
C GLY A 152 -16.45 -34.16 -32.18
N GLU A 153 -15.61 -35.19 -32.23
CA GLU A 153 -16.03 -36.59 -32.09
C GLU A 153 -14.86 -37.42 -31.55
N ASP A 154 -14.57 -37.33 -30.25
CA ASP A 154 -14.14 -38.47 -29.41
C ASP A 154 -13.74 -37.95 -28.03
N ALA A 155 -14.50 -38.40 -27.03
CA ALA A 155 -14.22 -38.11 -25.63
C ALA A 155 -12.92 -38.81 -25.22
N LEU A 156 -11.90 -38.04 -24.83
CA LEU A 156 -10.77 -38.59 -24.10
C LEU A 156 -10.55 -37.86 -22.78
N ASP A 157 -10.72 -38.69 -21.76
CA ASP A 157 -10.24 -38.65 -20.39
C ASP A 157 -8.98 -37.80 -20.19
N PHE A 158 -9.15 -36.65 -19.52
CA PHE A 158 -8.04 -35.96 -18.90
C PHE A 158 -7.63 -36.79 -17.68
N THR A 159 -6.57 -37.59 -17.80
CA THR A 159 -5.82 -38.02 -16.61
C THR A 159 -5.16 -36.78 -16.04
N GLN A 160 -5.92 -36.07 -15.22
CA GLN A 160 -5.44 -35.06 -14.30
C GLN A 160 -4.37 -35.75 -13.45
N GLU A 161 -3.11 -35.35 -13.60
CA GLU A 161 -2.10 -35.65 -12.59
C GLU A 161 -2.54 -34.92 -11.31
N ASN A 162 -3.35 -35.62 -10.53
CA ASN A 162 -3.74 -35.22 -9.20
C ASN A 162 -2.47 -35.25 -8.35
N GLU A 163 -1.81 -34.10 -8.18
CA GLU A 163 -1.13 -33.85 -6.92
C GLU A 163 -2.20 -33.98 -5.81
N PRO A 164 -2.05 -34.90 -4.84
CA PRO A 164 -3.03 -35.05 -3.79
C PRO A 164 -2.98 -33.79 -2.92
N SER A 165 -3.96 -32.91 -3.14
CA SER A 165 -4.34 -31.88 -2.19
C SER A 165 -4.70 -32.56 -0.87
N TYR A 166 -4.03 -32.16 0.21
CA TYR A 166 -4.24 -32.64 1.58
C TYR A 166 -5.54 -32.07 2.18
N ILE A 167 -6.65 -32.13 1.44
CA ILE A 167 -8.00 -31.84 1.95
C ILE A 167 -8.83 -33.12 1.82
N SER A 168 -8.83 -33.90 2.90
CA SER A 168 -9.78 -34.99 3.11
C SER A 168 -11.17 -34.40 3.29
N ASP A 169 -12.04 -34.58 2.29
CA ASP A 169 -13.34 -35.27 2.42
C ASP A 169 -14.24 -34.88 1.24
N VAL A 170 -14.24 -35.73 0.21
CA VAL A 170 -15.33 -35.76 -0.77
C VAL A 170 -16.55 -36.29 -0.03
N GLY A 171 -17.46 -35.39 0.35
CA GLY A 171 -18.78 -35.75 0.85
C GLY A 171 -19.57 -36.58 -0.16
N PRO A 172 -20.69 -37.20 0.27
CA PRO A 172 -21.45 -38.13 -0.56
C PRO A 172 -21.90 -37.50 -1.89
N PRO A 173 -21.97 -38.29 -2.98
CA PRO A 173 -22.28 -37.79 -4.32
C PRO A 173 -23.68 -37.15 -4.35
N GLY A 174 -23.76 -35.93 -4.88
CA GLY A 174 -25.03 -35.18 -5.03
C GLY A 174 -25.14 -33.91 -4.18
N ARG A 175 -24.18 -33.63 -3.29
CA ARG A 175 -24.02 -32.29 -2.68
C ARG A 175 -23.06 -31.45 -3.51
N SER A 176 -23.42 -30.20 -3.78
CA SER A 176 -22.50 -29.24 -4.39
C SER A 176 -21.24 -29.14 -3.53
N SER A 177 -20.07 -29.10 -4.17
CA SER A 177 -18.79 -28.83 -3.50
C SER A 177 -18.68 -27.39 -2.98
N LEU A 178 -19.63 -26.53 -3.36
CA LEU A 178 -19.68 -25.12 -2.96
C LEU A 178 -20.51 -24.95 -1.69
N ASP A 179 -20.02 -24.09 -0.80
CA ASP A 179 -20.77 -23.66 0.37
C ASP A 179 -22.03 -22.85 -0.02
N SER A 180 -22.98 -22.75 0.90
CA SER A 180 -24.23 -21.98 0.75
C SER A 180 -24.00 -20.53 0.31
N ILE A 181 -22.96 -19.88 0.85
CA ILE A 181 -22.54 -18.51 0.50
C ILE A 181 -21.97 -18.47 -0.92
N GLU A 182 -21.10 -19.42 -1.27
CA GLU A 182 -20.50 -19.52 -2.60
C GLU A 182 -21.57 -19.76 -3.68
N MET A 183 -22.55 -20.62 -3.37
CA MET A 183 -23.70 -20.85 -4.24
C MET A 183 -24.57 -19.59 -4.38
N ALA A 184 -24.73 -18.80 -3.32
CA ALA A 184 -25.46 -17.54 -3.37
C ALA A 184 -24.78 -16.51 -4.29
N TYR A 185 -23.46 -16.37 -4.17
CA TYR A 185 -22.68 -15.54 -5.09
C TYR A 185 -22.72 -16.07 -6.53
N ALA A 186 -22.53 -17.36 -6.75
CA ALA A 186 -22.57 -17.98 -8.07
C ALA A 186 -23.91 -17.71 -8.78
N ARG A 187 -25.04 -17.76 -8.05
CA ARG A 187 -26.35 -17.37 -8.56
C ARG A 187 -26.40 -15.91 -9.02
N GLN A 188 -25.82 -14.98 -8.25
CA GLN A 188 -25.79 -13.57 -8.65
C GLN A 188 -24.92 -13.33 -9.89
N ILE A 189 -23.77 -13.99 -9.99
CA ILE A 189 -22.91 -13.92 -11.18
C ILE A 189 -23.62 -14.51 -12.41
N TYR A 190 -24.35 -15.61 -12.23
CA TYR A 190 -25.17 -16.18 -13.30
C TYR A 190 -26.22 -15.18 -13.80
N ILE A 191 -26.98 -14.56 -12.90
CA ILE A 191 -27.99 -13.53 -13.24
C ILE A 191 -27.34 -12.34 -13.94
N TYR A 192 -26.17 -11.90 -13.49
CA TYR A 192 -25.41 -10.82 -14.10
C TYR A 192 -25.02 -11.15 -15.55
N ASN A 193 -24.42 -12.33 -15.76
CA ASN A 193 -24.00 -12.78 -17.10
C ASN A 193 -25.18 -12.98 -18.04
N GLU A 194 -26.28 -13.56 -17.55
CA GLU A 194 -27.50 -13.77 -18.34
C GLU A 194 -28.06 -12.44 -18.86
N LYS A 195 -28.11 -11.40 -18.00
CA LYS A 195 -28.56 -10.05 -18.38
C LYS A 195 -27.66 -9.41 -19.44
N ILE A 196 -26.34 -9.59 -19.34
CA ILE A 196 -25.38 -9.10 -20.35
C ILE A 196 -25.56 -9.81 -21.68
N VAL A 197 -25.64 -11.15 -21.68
CA VAL A 197 -25.81 -11.96 -22.90
C VAL A 197 -27.13 -11.63 -23.59
N ASN A 198 -28.19 -11.41 -22.81
CA ASN A 198 -29.51 -11.02 -23.34
C ASN A 198 -29.58 -9.54 -23.79
N GLY A 199 -28.48 -8.79 -23.78
CA GLY A 199 -28.42 -7.40 -24.27
C GLY A 199 -29.19 -6.39 -23.41
N HIS A 200 -29.49 -6.71 -22.15
CA HIS A 200 -30.12 -5.76 -21.23
C HIS A 200 -29.09 -4.73 -20.73
N LEU A 201 -29.58 -3.62 -20.15
CA LEU A 201 -28.72 -2.66 -19.43
C LEU A 201 -27.84 -3.40 -18.41
N GLN A 202 -26.54 -3.11 -18.40
CA GLN A 202 -25.56 -3.72 -17.50
C GLN A 202 -26.03 -3.55 -16.04
N PRO A 203 -26.44 -4.62 -15.36
CA PRO A 203 -26.90 -4.52 -13.98
C PRO A 203 -25.72 -4.18 -13.06
N ASN A 204 -25.96 -3.44 -11.98
CA ASN A 204 -24.89 -3.11 -11.04
C ASN A 204 -24.43 -4.36 -10.28
N LEU A 205 -23.25 -4.86 -10.58
CA LEU A 205 -22.69 -6.05 -9.94
C LEU A 205 -22.49 -5.86 -8.44
N VAL A 206 -22.19 -4.62 -8.00
CA VAL A 206 -22.05 -4.26 -6.59
C VAL A 206 -23.34 -4.56 -5.83
N ASP A 207 -24.49 -4.14 -6.36
CA ASP A 207 -25.79 -4.31 -5.72
C ASP A 207 -26.19 -5.79 -5.62
N LEU A 208 -25.90 -6.56 -6.68
CA LEU A 208 -26.15 -8.00 -6.68
C LEU A 208 -25.30 -8.72 -5.64
N CYS A 209 -24.00 -8.43 -5.57
CA CYS A 209 -23.10 -9.02 -4.59
C CYS A 209 -23.38 -8.56 -3.16
N ALA A 210 -23.81 -7.31 -2.96
CA ALA A 210 -24.19 -6.79 -1.64
C ALA A 210 -25.45 -7.49 -1.09
N SER A 211 -26.41 -7.86 -1.94
CA SER A 211 -27.61 -8.60 -1.51
C SER A 211 -27.31 -9.97 -0.92
N VAL A 212 -26.20 -10.61 -1.33
CA VAL A 212 -25.75 -11.89 -0.76
C VAL A 212 -25.25 -11.71 0.67
N ALA A 213 -24.63 -10.57 0.96
CA ALA A 213 -24.08 -10.27 2.27
C ALA A 213 -25.14 -9.97 3.33
N GLU A 214 -26.35 -9.56 2.94
CA GLU A 214 -27.49 -9.39 3.86
C GLU A 214 -27.93 -10.72 4.49
N LEU A 215 -27.59 -11.85 3.87
CA LEU A 215 -27.95 -13.19 4.33
C LEU A 215 -26.93 -13.79 5.32
N ASP A 216 -25.80 -13.12 5.54
CA ASP A 216 -24.68 -13.64 6.33
C ASP A 216 -24.50 -12.84 7.65
N ASP A 217 -23.36 -12.17 7.83
CA ASP A 217 -23.00 -11.43 9.05
C ASP A 217 -23.11 -9.91 8.83
N LYS A 218 -23.48 -9.19 9.89
CA LYS A 218 -23.50 -7.72 9.91
C LYS A 218 -22.16 -7.13 9.49
N ASN A 219 -21.04 -7.72 9.90
CA ASN A 219 -19.70 -7.24 9.52
C ASN A 219 -19.49 -7.27 7.99
N ILE A 220 -20.06 -8.27 7.32
CA ILE A 220 -19.95 -8.48 5.88
C ILE A 220 -20.91 -7.54 5.15
N SER A 221 -22.11 -7.33 5.70
CA SER A 221 -23.03 -6.30 5.21
C SER A 221 -22.43 -4.88 5.32
N ASP A 222 -21.76 -4.56 6.43
CA ASP A 222 -21.09 -3.26 6.63
C ASP A 222 -19.89 -3.14 5.66
N MET A 223 -19.13 -4.22 5.44
CA MET A 223 -18.07 -4.28 4.43
C MET A 223 -18.60 -4.01 3.02
N TRP A 224 -19.72 -4.61 2.60
CA TRP A 224 -20.31 -4.35 1.28
C TRP A 224 -20.93 -2.96 1.16
N THR A 225 -21.44 -2.39 2.26
CA THR A 225 -21.89 -1.00 2.29
C THR A 225 -20.73 -0.04 2.00
N MET A 226 -19.57 -0.31 2.59
CA MET A 226 -18.34 0.43 2.31
C MET A 226 -17.85 0.23 0.87
N VAL A 227 -17.85 -1.01 0.37
CA VAL A 227 -17.50 -1.31 -1.03
C VAL A 227 -18.38 -0.49 -1.96
N LYS A 228 -19.70 -0.53 -1.75
CA LYS A 228 -20.68 0.20 -2.55
C LYS A 228 -20.43 1.70 -2.58
N GLN A 229 -20.20 2.32 -1.43
CA GLN A 229 -19.92 3.76 -1.36
C GLN A 229 -18.62 4.12 -2.10
N MET A 230 -17.55 3.35 -1.90
CA MET A 230 -16.25 3.61 -2.53
C MET A 230 -16.25 3.36 -4.04
N THR A 231 -17.13 2.47 -4.52
CA THR A 231 -17.25 2.14 -5.95
C THR A 231 -18.22 3.05 -6.72
N ASP A 232 -18.97 3.90 -6.02
CA ASP A 232 -19.88 4.89 -6.63
C ASP A 232 -19.10 6.11 -7.16
N VAL A 233 -18.09 5.83 -7.98
CA VAL A 233 -17.26 6.83 -8.65
C VAL A 233 -17.67 6.85 -10.10
N LEU A 234 -17.96 8.04 -10.63
CA LEU A 234 -18.22 8.25 -12.05
C LEU A 234 -16.92 8.04 -12.84
N LEU A 235 -16.59 6.80 -13.12
CA LEU A 235 -15.47 6.45 -13.97
C LEU A 235 -15.92 6.73 -15.41
N ALA A 236 -15.37 7.80 -16.00
CA ALA A 236 -15.34 7.90 -17.46
C ALA A 236 -14.80 6.56 -18.01
N PRO A 237 -15.32 6.05 -19.15
CA PRO A 237 -14.94 4.74 -19.68
C PRO A 237 -13.45 4.75 -20.05
N ALA A 238 -12.61 4.52 -19.06
CA ALA A 238 -11.18 4.51 -19.19
C ALA A 238 -10.81 3.17 -19.77
N THR A 239 -10.13 3.21 -20.92
CA THR A 239 -9.57 2.03 -21.58
C THR A 239 -8.44 1.39 -20.75
N ASP A 240 -7.90 2.12 -19.76
CA ASP A 240 -6.77 1.71 -18.93
C ASP A 240 -7.00 2.09 -17.44
N ALA A 241 -7.05 1.09 -16.57
CA ALA A 241 -7.27 1.23 -15.13
C ALA A 241 -6.17 2.05 -14.44
N LEU A 242 -4.91 1.94 -14.90
CA LEU A 242 -3.77 2.64 -14.29
C LEU A 242 -3.83 4.14 -14.55
N LYS A 243 -4.21 4.54 -15.77
CA LYS A 243 -4.37 5.96 -16.13
C LYS A 243 -5.55 6.59 -15.41
N SER A 244 -6.64 5.83 -15.25
CA SER A 244 -7.79 6.28 -14.47
C SER A 244 -7.43 6.50 -13.00
N ARG A 245 -6.78 5.53 -12.35
CA ARG A 245 -6.43 5.65 -10.92
C ARG A 245 -5.32 6.63 -10.60
N SER A 246 -4.41 6.90 -11.54
CA SER A 246 -3.35 7.89 -11.35
C SER A 246 -3.83 9.34 -11.50
N SER A 247 -4.96 9.56 -12.17
CA SER A 247 -5.60 10.89 -12.29
C SER A 247 -5.88 11.49 -10.91
N VAL A 248 -5.65 12.81 -10.80
CA VAL A 248 -5.88 13.56 -9.57
C VAL A 248 -7.38 13.59 -9.24
N GLU A 249 -8.22 13.73 -10.26
CA GLU A 249 -9.68 13.79 -10.16
C GLU A 249 -10.24 12.50 -9.55
N VAL A 250 -9.78 11.33 -10.01
CA VAL A 250 -10.22 10.04 -9.47
C VAL A 250 -9.72 9.84 -8.04
N ARG A 251 -8.48 10.20 -7.73
CA ARG A 251 -7.95 10.11 -6.35
C ARG A 251 -8.69 11.03 -5.39
N MET A 252 -9.03 12.24 -5.83
CA MET A 252 -9.86 13.19 -5.07
C MET A 252 -11.25 12.62 -4.81
N GLU A 253 -11.87 12.02 -5.82
CA GLU A 253 -13.20 11.43 -5.67
C GLU A 253 -13.18 10.21 -4.75
N LEU A 254 -12.18 9.34 -4.84
CA LEU A 254 -12.01 8.22 -3.91
C LEU A 254 -11.90 8.68 -2.45
N VAL A 255 -11.12 9.73 -2.19
CA VAL A 255 -11.03 10.32 -0.84
C VAL A 255 -12.36 10.95 -0.42
N ARG A 256 -13.09 11.60 -1.34
CA ARG A 256 -14.43 12.15 -1.05
C ARG A 256 -15.41 11.03 -0.68
N GLN A 257 -15.40 9.90 -1.37
CA GLN A 257 -16.25 8.75 -1.06
C GLN A 257 -15.88 8.12 0.29
N ALA A 258 -14.58 7.99 0.59
CA ALA A 258 -14.11 7.48 1.87
C ALA A 258 -14.55 8.40 3.04
N LEU A 259 -14.40 9.71 2.87
CA LEU A 259 -14.89 10.70 3.83
C LEU A 259 -16.40 10.63 4.00
N GLY A 260 -17.15 10.53 2.89
CA GLY A 260 -18.60 10.38 2.91
C GLY A 260 -19.06 9.14 3.68
N TYR A 261 -18.40 8.00 3.48
CA TYR A 261 -18.66 6.78 4.24
C TYR A 261 -18.42 6.98 5.75
N LEU A 262 -17.26 7.55 6.12
CA LEU A 262 -16.89 7.79 7.52
C LEU A 262 -17.83 8.80 8.20
N GLU A 263 -18.26 9.83 7.47
CA GLU A 263 -19.21 10.85 7.94
C GLU A 263 -20.61 10.25 8.18
N GLN A 264 -21.11 9.44 7.24
CA GLN A 264 -22.40 8.76 7.36
C GLN A 264 -22.41 7.70 8.47
N SER A 265 -21.34 6.90 8.56
CA SER A 265 -21.16 5.92 9.63
C SER A 265 -21.22 6.61 11.01
N TYR A 266 -20.52 7.73 11.16
CA TYR A 266 -20.53 8.49 12.41
C TYR A 266 -21.87 9.15 12.71
N LYS A 267 -22.57 9.65 11.70
CA LYS A 267 -23.94 10.17 11.85
C LYS A 267 -24.89 9.07 12.34
N LYS A 268 -24.78 7.86 11.80
CA LYS A 268 -25.55 6.68 12.27
C LYS A 268 -25.19 6.31 13.70
N TYR A 269 -23.91 6.30 14.06
CA TYR A 269 -23.46 6.09 15.44
C TYR A 269 -24.02 7.15 16.41
N THR A 270 -23.99 8.42 16.01
CA THR A 270 -24.53 9.54 16.79
C THR A 270 -26.03 9.35 17.02
N LEU A 271 -26.76 8.99 15.96
CA LEU A 271 -28.19 8.68 16.00
C LEU A 271 -28.47 7.54 16.99
N VAL A 272 -27.81 6.39 16.83
CA VAL A 272 -27.99 5.23 17.72
C VAL A 272 -27.66 5.57 19.17
N THR A 273 -26.59 6.36 19.41
CA THR A 273 -26.18 6.75 20.76
C THR A 273 -27.22 7.65 21.43
N VAL A 274 -27.78 8.61 20.69
CA VAL A 274 -28.82 9.53 21.20
C VAL A 274 -30.12 8.77 21.48
N PHE A 275 -30.58 7.93 20.56
CA PHE A 275 -31.78 7.11 20.76
C PHE A 275 -31.62 6.03 21.83
N GLY A 276 -30.40 5.55 22.07
CA GLY A 276 -30.09 4.66 23.18
C GLY A 276 -30.11 5.35 24.55
N ASN A 277 -29.92 6.67 24.60
CA ASN A 277 -29.79 7.45 25.84
C ASN A 277 -30.75 8.66 25.89
N LEU A 278 -32.00 8.48 25.46
CA LEU A 278 -32.97 9.57 25.29
C LEU A 278 -33.15 10.48 26.51
N HIS A 279 -33.13 9.90 27.72
CA HIS A 279 -33.27 10.66 28.97
C HIS A 279 -32.15 11.67 29.19
N GLN A 280 -30.90 11.30 28.87
CA GLN A 280 -29.74 12.19 28.99
C GLN A 280 -29.60 13.11 27.77
N ALA A 281 -29.93 12.59 26.58
CA ALA A 281 -29.76 13.32 25.33
C ALA A 281 -30.68 14.54 25.22
N GLN A 282 -31.87 14.47 25.82
CA GLN A 282 -32.90 15.52 25.78
C GLN A 282 -33.18 15.99 24.35
N LEU A 283 -33.33 15.03 23.43
CA LEU A 283 -33.62 15.31 22.02
C LEU A 283 -34.98 16.02 21.92
N GLY A 284 -34.94 17.27 21.44
CA GLY A 284 -36.14 18.06 21.20
C GLY A 284 -36.96 17.56 20.00
N GLY A 285 -38.06 18.25 19.69
CA GLY A 285 -38.97 17.87 18.61
C GLY A 285 -38.54 18.27 17.18
N VAL A 286 -37.45 19.02 17.02
CA VAL A 286 -37.00 19.51 15.69
C VAL A 286 -35.98 18.53 15.10
N PRO A 287 -36.27 17.90 13.95
CA PRO A 287 -35.31 17.04 13.28
C PRO A 287 -34.17 17.86 12.67
N GLY A 288 -32.94 17.36 12.76
CA GLY A 288 -31.78 17.97 12.11
C GLY A 288 -30.46 17.51 12.73
N THR A 289 -29.38 17.56 11.95
CA THR A 289 -28.04 17.17 12.42
C THR A 289 -27.56 18.07 13.55
N TYR A 290 -27.86 19.38 13.50
CA TYR A 290 -27.53 20.32 14.58
C TYR A 290 -28.12 19.88 15.93
N GLN A 291 -29.42 19.56 15.96
CA GLN A 291 -30.05 19.12 17.21
C GLN A 291 -29.61 17.73 17.64
N LEU A 292 -29.36 16.83 16.69
CA LEU A 292 -28.79 15.53 16.98
C LEU A 292 -27.41 15.65 17.66
N VAL A 293 -26.54 16.51 17.13
CA VAL A 293 -25.20 16.75 17.69
C VAL A 293 -25.29 17.42 19.06
N ARG A 294 -26.19 18.40 19.23
CA ARG A 294 -26.44 19.02 20.54
C ARG A 294 -26.84 17.97 21.59
N SER A 295 -27.81 17.12 21.26
CA SER A 295 -28.22 16.02 22.14
C SER A 295 -27.13 14.98 22.38
N PHE A 296 -26.26 14.75 21.39
CA PHE A 296 -25.11 13.87 21.55
C PHE A 296 -24.06 14.45 22.52
N LEU A 297 -23.84 15.76 22.49
CA LEU A 297 -22.93 16.44 23.41
C LEU A 297 -23.39 16.35 24.87
N ASN A 298 -24.70 16.37 25.15
CA ASN A 298 -25.22 16.11 26.50
C ASN A 298 -24.76 14.75 27.07
N ILE A 299 -24.57 13.75 26.20
CA ILE A 299 -24.13 12.41 26.59
C ILE A 299 -22.60 12.34 26.70
N LYS A 300 -21.89 12.91 25.70
CA LYS A 300 -20.43 12.82 25.59
C LYS A 300 -19.68 13.78 26.51
N LEU A 301 -20.24 14.96 26.75
CA LEU A 301 -19.66 16.03 27.56
C LEU A 301 -20.64 16.44 28.67
N PRO A 302 -20.94 15.55 29.63
CA PRO A 302 -21.90 15.85 30.71
C PRO A 302 -21.37 16.89 31.70
N ALA A 303 -20.06 17.16 31.70
CA ALA A 303 -19.43 18.19 32.52
C ALA A 303 -18.57 19.12 31.66
N PRO A 304 -18.49 20.42 32.00
CA PRO A 304 -17.66 21.37 31.28
C PRO A 304 -16.18 20.96 31.38
N LEU A 305 -15.57 20.68 30.23
CA LEU A 305 -14.14 20.40 30.17
C LEU A 305 -13.36 21.71 30.38
N PRO A 306 -12.39 21.74 31.29
CA PRO A 306 -11.51 22.89 31.45
C PRO A 306 -10.68 23.09 30.18
N GLY A 307 -10.53 24.34 29.74
CA GLY A 307 -9.68 24.70 28.59
C GLY A 307 -10.41 24.98 27.28
N LEU A 308 -11.73 24.80 27.21
CA LEU A 308 -12.54 25.16 26.05
C LEU A 308 -12.62 26.69 25.86
N GLN A 309 -12.52 27.15 24.62
CA GLN A 309 -12.40 28.57 24.29
C GLN A 309 -13.59 29.09 23.45
N ASP A 310 -13.68 30.41 23.34
CA ASP A 310 -14.66 31.15 22.53
C ASP A 310 -16.13 30.95 22.95
N GLY A 311 -16.38 30.43 24.16
CA GLY A 311 -17.68 30.43 24.81
C GLY A 311 -18.60 29.27 24.40
N GLU A 312 -19.88 29.44 24.71
CA GLU A 312 -20.92 28.43 24.52
C GLU A 312 -22.10 28.97 23.72
N VAL A 313 -22.70 28.12 22.90
CA VAL A 313 -23.98 28.35 22.22
C VAL A 313 -24.99 27.38 22.82
N GLU A 314 -26.06 27.93 23.40
CA GLU A 314 -27.13 27.15 24.04
C GLU A 314 -26.62 26.14 25.09
N GLY A 315 -25.62 26.56 25.89
CA GLY A 315 -25.02 25.76 26.96
C GLY A 315 -24.04 24.68 26.48
N HIS A 316 -23.62 24.73 25.22
CA HIS A 316 -22.67 23.77 24.63
C HIS A 316 -21.45 24.49 24.04
N PRO A 317 -20.23 23.93 24.16
CA PRO A 317 -19.03 24.53 23.61
C PRO A 317 -19.11 24.69 22.08
N VAL A 318 -18.77 25.89 21.59
CA VAL A 318 -18.90 26.25 20.16
C VAL A 318 -18.07 25.33 19.27
N TRP A 319 -16.81 25.08 19.62
CA TRP A 319 -15.91 24.25 18.81
C TRP A 319 -16.31 22.78 18.78
N ALA A 320 -16.82 22.25 19.89
CA ALA A 320 -17.33 20.88 19.92
C ALA A 320 -18.53 20.71 18.99
N LEU A 321 -19.48 21.66 19.02
CA LEU A 321 -20.63 21.66 18.10
C LEU A 321 -20.17 21.70 16.63
N ILE A 322 -19.23 22.60 16.27
CA ILE A 322 -18.70 22.70 14.91
C ILE A 322 -18.01 21.38 14.51
N TYR A 323 -17.13 20.85 15.36
CA TYR A 323 -16.39 19.62 15.10
C TYR A 323 -17.32 18.44 14.83
N TYR A 324 -18.30 18.17 15.70
CA TYR A 324 -19.20 17.03 15.53
C TYR A 324 -20.18 17.20 14.36
N CYS A 325 -20.58 18.44 14.02
CA CYS A 325 -21.34 18.70 12.79
C CYS A 325 -20.52 18.38 11.55
N MET A 326 -19.24 18.81 11.50
CA MET A 326 -18.31 18.45 10.43
C MET A 326 -18.07 16.95 10.38
N ARG A 327 -17.91 16.29 11.54
CA ARG A 327 -17.70 14.83 11.66
C ARG A 327 -18.87 14.02 11.13
N CYS A 328 -20.09 14.57 11.18
CA CYS A 328 -21.30 14.00 10.58
C CYS A 328 -21.48 14.35 9.09
N GLY A 329 -20.54 15.09 8.48
CA GLY A 329 -20.60 15.53 7.09
C GLY A 329 -21.57 16.68 6.81
N ASP A 330 -22.15 17.30 7.84
CA ASP A 330 -23.14 18.36 7.70
C ASP A 330 -22.53 19.74 7.92
N LEU A 331 -21.94 20.29 6.86
CA LEU A 331 -21.33 21.61 6.88
C LEU A 331 -22.37 22.73 7.04
N LEU A 332 -23.63 22.52 6.64
CA LEU A 332 -24.70 23.50 6.81
C LEU A 332 -25.06 23.64 8.30
N ALA A 333 -25.18 22.52 9.02
CA ALA A 333 -25.36 22.52 10.47
C ALA A 333 -24.19 23.20 11.18
N ALA A 334 -22.95 22.91 10.77
CA ALA A 334 -21.76 23.60 11.32
C ALA A 334 -21.81 25.12 11.04
N SER A 335 -22.24 25.54 9.84
CA SER A 335 -22.40 26.95 9.47
C SER A 335 -23.43 27.67 10.34
N GLN A 336 -24.52 26.99 10.69
CA GLN A 336 -25.50 27.54 11.64
C GLN A 336 -24.84 27.90 12.97
N VAL A 337 -23.97 27.03 13.51
CA VAL A 337 -23.23 27.30 14.75
C VAL A 337 -22.26 28.47 14.60
N VAL A 338 -21.52 28.51 13.49
CA VAL A 338 -20.57 29.60 13.18
C VAL A 338 -21.31 30.95 13.08
N ASN A 339 -22.52 30.97 12.52
CA ASN A 339 -23.33 32.18 12.44
C ASN A 339 -23.86 32.62 13.81
N LEU A 340 -24.25 31.68 14.68
CA LEU A 340 -24.69 31.98 16.05
C LEU A 340 -23.55 32.54 16.91
N ALA A 341 -22.33 32.01 16.74
CA ALA A 341 -21.12 32.43 17.47
C ALA A 341 -20.29 33.50 16.72
N GLN A 342 -20.85 34.18 15.71
CA GLN A 342 -20.08 35.05 14.80
C GLN A 342 -19.23 36.10 15.52
N HIS A 343 -19.74 36.69 16.61
CA HIS A 343 -19.02 37.73 17.36
C HIS A 343 -17.76 37.22 18.07
N GLN A 344 -17.69 35.92 18.36
CA GLN A 344 -16.57 35.28 19.08
C GLN A 344 -15.51 34.71 18.13
N LEU A 345 -15.91 34.33 16.91
CA LEU A 345 -15.07 33.57 15.97
C LEU A 345 -14.21 34.42 15.02
N GLY A 346 -14.42 35.74 14.97
CA GLY A 346 -13.60 36.66 14.16
C GLY A 346 -13.51 36.27 12.67
N GLU A 347 -12.29 36.17 12.14
CA GLU A 347 -12.02 35.81 10.73
C GLU A 347 -12.34 34.35 10.39
N PHE A 348 -12.56 33.47 11.38
CA PHE A 348 -12.86 32.07 11.11
C PHE A 348 -14.12 31.88 10.26
N LYS A 349 -15.14 32.75 10.45
CA LYS A 349 -16.37 32.69 9.68
C LYS A 349 -16.13 32.84 8.17
N THR A 350 -15.25 33.76 7.77
CA THR A 350 -15.00 34.01 6.34
C THR A 350 -14.25 32.84 5.72
N TRP A 351 -13.27 32.28 6.43
CA TRP A 351 -12.56 31.06 6.00
C TRP A 351 -13.52 29.87 5.90
N PHE A 352 -14.41 29.70 6.86
CA PHE A 352 -15.38 28.60 6.84
C PHE A 352 -16.37 28.72 5.66
N GLN A 353 -16.85 29.92 5.36
CA GLN A 353 -17.72 30.15 4.20
C GLN A 353 -17.00 29.88 2.87
N GLU A 354 -15.73 30.28 2.74
CA GLU A 354 -14.91 29.97 1.58
C GLU A 354 -14.75 28.45 1.40
N TYR A 355 -14.45 27.74 2.50
CA TYR A 355 -14.34 26.28 2.53
C TYR A 355 -15.63 25.58 2.08
N MET A 356 -16.80 26.04 2.55
CA MET A 356 -18.10 25.46 2.18
C MET A 356 -18.48 25.67 0.71
N ASN A 357 -18.17 26.83 0.16
CA ASN A 357 -18.55 27.20 -1.21
C ASN A 357 -17.66 26.56 -2.28
N SER A 358 -16.50 26.03 -1.87
CA SER A 358 -15.58 25.32 -2.75
C SER A 358 -16.08 23.90 -3.03
N LYS A 359 -16.13 23.52 -4.31
CA LYS A 359 -16.55 22.16 -4.74
C LYS A 359 -15.71 21.07 -4.08
N ASP A 360 -14.44 21.36 -3.84
CA ASP A 360 -13.46 20.42 -3.29
C ASP A 360 -13.19 20.62 -1.80
N ARG A 361 -14.04 21.40 -1.12
CA ARG A 361 -13.86 21.78 0.28
C ARG A 361 -12.43 22.31 0.50
N ARG A 362 -12.02 23.28 -0.32
CA ARG A 362 -10.68 23.90 -0.32
C ARG A 362 -10.75 25.40 -0.11
N LEU A 363 -9.82 25.91 0.69
CA LEU A 363 -9.50 27.33 0.74
C LEU A 363 -8.62 27.70 -0.47
N SER A 364 -8.64 28.98 -0.84
CA SER A 364 -7.66 29.53 -1.77
C SER A 364 -6.26 29.49 -1.17
N PRO A 365 -5.19 29.38 -1.98
CA PRO A 365 -3.81 29.30 -1.46
C PRO A 365 -3.43 30.48 -0.55
N ALA A 366 -3.95 31.67 -0.84
CA ALA A 366 -3.69 32.87 -0.03
C ALA A 366 -4.37 32.79 1.35
N THR A 367 -5.65 32.37 1.40
CA THR A 367 -6.38 32.20 2.66
C THR A 367 -5.82 31.04 3.47
N GLU A 368 -5.49 29.92 2.81
CA GLU A 368 -4.90 28.74 3.44
C GLU A 368 -3.57 29.09 4.13
N ASN A 369 -2.67 29.80 3.45
CA ASN A 369 -1.41 30.24 4.04
C ASN A 369 -1.59 31.16 5.26
N LYS A 370 -2.58 32.06 5.22
CA LYS A 370 -2.93 32.91 6.37
C LYS A 370 -3.43 32.09 7.55
N LEU A 371 -4.33 31.14 7.31
CA LEU A 371 -4.88 30.26 8.34
C LEU A 371 -3.78 29.38 8.96
N ARG A 372 -2.91 28.78 8.14
CA ARG A 372 -1.75 27.99 8.61
C ARG A 372 -0.81 28.81 9.50
N LEU A 373 -0.53 30.05 9.10
CA LEU A 373 0.31 30.96 9.90
C LEU A 373 -0.35 31.31 11.23
N HIS A 374 -1.66 31.60 11.22
CA HIS A 374 -2.44 31.86 12.43
C HIS A 374 -2.41 30.65 13.37
N TYR A 375 -2.65 29.44 12.83
CA TYR A 375 -2.62 28.20 13.61
C TYR A 375 -1.27 27.99 14.31
N ARG A 376 -0.16 28.10 13.56
CA ARG A 376 1.20 27.91 14.08
C ARG A 376 1.56 28.88 15.19
N ARG A 377 1.14 30.15 15.07
CA ARG A 377 1.50 31.21 16.01
C ARG A 377 0.64 31.20 17.27
N ALA A 378 -0.66 30.92 17.15
CA ALA A 378 -1.62 31.16 18.22
C ALA A 378 -2.38 29.92 18.70
N LEU A 379 -2.51 28.88 17.87
CA LEU A 379 -3.42 27.77 18.15
C LEU A 379 -2.75 26.41 18.38
N ARG A 380 -1.50 26.22 17.95
CA ARG A 380 -0.82 24.93 18.06
C ARG A 380 -0.80 24.38 19.49
N ASN A 381 -0.57 25.25 20.47
CA ASN A 381 -0.53 24.92 21.89
C ASN A 381 -1.82 25.37 22.63
N ASN A 382 -2.93 25.50 21.90
CA ASN A 382 -4.21 25.88 22.51
C ASN A 382 -4.73 24.76 23.41
N THR A 383 -5.47 25.13 24.45
CA THR A 383 -6.09 24.20 25.39
C THR A 383 -7.35 23.53 24.84
N ASP A 384 -7.98 24.11 23.81
CA ASP A 384 -9.21 23.56 23.21
C ASP A 384 -8.87 22.58 22.07
N PRO A 385 -9.08 21.27 22.25
CA PRO A 385 -8.73 20.28 21.24
C PRO A 385 -9.68 20.29 20.03
N TYR A 386 -10.95 20.66 20.24
CA TYR A 386 -11.93 20.76 19.14
C TYR A 386 -11.57 21.92 18.22
N LYS A 387 -11.16 23.06 18.81
CA LYS A 387 -10.67 24.21 18.04
C LYS A 387 -9.46 23.83 17.20
N ARG A 388 -8.48 23.15 17.80
CA ARG A 388 -7.28 22.69 17.09
C ARG A 388 -7.64 21.78 15.91
N ALA A 389 -8.48 20.77 16.15
CA ALA A 389 -8.90 19.83 15.12
C ALA A 389 -9.65 20.52 13.96
N VAL A 390 -10.61 21.42 14.25
CA VAL A 390 -11.36 22.14 13.20
C VAL A 390 -10.43 22.98 12.32
N TYR A 391 -9.48 23.69 12.92
CA TYR A 391 -8.47 24.44 12.16
C TYR A 391 -7.56 23.53 11.34
N CYS A 392 -7.11 22.39 11.89
CA CYS A 392 -6.31 21.40 11.18
C CYS A 392 -7.04 20.80 9.97
N ILE A 393 -8.34 20.57 10.07
CA ILE A 393 -9.17 20.04 8.98
C ILE A 393 -9.31 21.07 7.85
N ILE A 394 -9.69 22.30 8.18
CA ILE A 394 -9.95 23.35 7.19
C ILE A 394 -8.64 23.86 6.55
N GLY A 395 -7.59 24.00 7.35
CA GLY A 395 -6.29 24.52 6.93
C GLY A 395 -5.29 23.49 6.43
N ARG A 396 -5.62 22.19 6.56
CA ARG A 396 -4.75 21.04 6.27
C ARG A 396 -3.35 21.21 6.85
N CYS A 397 -3.28 21.50 8.15
CA CYS A 397 -2.02 21.75 8.83
C CYS A 397 -1.79 20.80 10.00
N ASP A 398 -0.54 20.77 10.47
CA ASP A 398 -0.10 19.95 11.61
C ASP A 398 -0.38 18.45 11.40
N VAL A 399 0.00 17.95 10.22
CA VAL A 399 -0.17 16.55 9.81
C VAL A 399 0.49 15.58 10.79
N THR A 400 1.51 16.03 11.52
CA THR A 400 2.23 15.22 12.51
C THR A 400 1.41 14.96 13.77
N ASP A 401 0.46 15.83 14.11
CA ASP A 401 -0.38 15.62 15.28
C ASP A 401 -1.56 14.69 14.94
N ASN A 402 -1.81 13.72 15.80
CA ASN A 402 -2.90 12.77 15.66
C ASN A 402 -4.19 13.26 16.32
N GLN A 403 -4.14 14.36 17.09
CA GLN A 403 -5.28 14.95 17.79
C GLN A 403 -6.03 13.89 18.63
N SER A 404 -5.29 13.04 19.36
CA SER A 404 -5.84 11.89 20.08
C SER A 404 -6.81 12.24 21.20
N GLU A 405 -6.86 13.52 21.61
CA GLU A 405 -7.85 14.06 22.56
C GLU A 405 -9.28 14.05 22.00
N VAL A 406 -9.44 14.15 20.68
CA VAL A 406 -10.75 14.15 19.98
C VAL A 406 -10.91 12.99 19.01
N ALA A 407 -9.82 12.46 18.45
CA ALA A 407 -9.81 11.30 17.58
C ALA A 407 -9.26 10.07 18.33
N ASP A 408 -10.11 9.43 19.13
CA ASP A 408 -9.75 8.28 19.97
C ASP A 408 -9.90 6.94 19.25
N LYS A 409 -10.68 6.88 18.17
CA LYS A 409 -10.88 5.66 17.35
C LYS A 409 -10.12 5.70 16.03
N THR A 410 -9.86 4.52 15.48
CA THR A 410 -9.23 4.36 14.14
C THR A 410 -10.02 5.07 13.05
N GLU A 411 -11.36 5.01 13.07
CA GLU A 411 -12.20 5.71 12.08
C GLU A 411 -12.07 7.22 12.17
N ASP A 412 -11.93 7.77 13.38
CA ASP A 412 -11.76 9.21 13.60
C ASP A 412 -10.38 9.67 13.14
N TYR A 413 -9.35 8.86 13.39
CA TYR A 413 -8.01 9.06 12.85
C TYR A 413 -8.00 9.06 11.31
N LEU A 414 -8.63 8.05 10.68
CA LEU A 414 -8.74 7.97 9.22
C LEU A 414 -9.47 9.19 8.66
N TRP A 415 -10.61 9.57 9.24
CA TRP A 415 -11.38 10.74 8.79
C TRP A 415 -10.56 12.03 8.90
N LEU A 416 -9.83 12.23 10.00
CA LEU A 416 -8.97 13.39 10.19
C LEU A 416 -7.85 13.45 9.15
N LYS A 417 -7.09 12.36 8.97
CA LYS A 417 -5.97 12.33 8.02
C LYS A 417 -6.43 12.45 6.58
N LEU A 418 -7.55 11.82 6.20
CA LEU A 418 -8.13 11.94 4.86
C LEU A 418 -8.55 13.38 4.52
N ASN A 419 -9.05 14.15 5.49
CA ASN A 419 -9.32 15.59 5.28
C ASN A 419 -8.04 16.42 5.04
N GLN A 420 -6.91 15.98 5.61
CA GLN A 420 -5.59 16.63 5.48
C GLN A 420 -4.84 16.25 4.19
N VAL A 421 -5.31 15.24 3.43
CA VAL A 421 -4.65 14.80 2.19
C VAL A 421 -4.63 15.92 1.14
N CYS A 422 -3.44 16.18 0.60
CA CYS A 422 -3.21 17.10 -0.51
C CYS A 422 -2.84 16.33 -1.79
N PHE A 423 -3.38 16.78 -2.92
CA PHE A 423 -3.10 16.20 -4.25
C PHE A 423 -2.25 17.10 -5.13
N ASP A 424 -2.16 18.39 -4.79
CA ASP A 424 -1.39 19.39 -5.53
C ASP A 424 0.05 19.43 -5.00
N ASP A 425 1.02 19.34 -5.90
CA ASP A 425 2.44 19.53 -5.59
C ASP A 425 2.84 21.00 -5.71
N ASP A 426 2.17 21.84 -4.91
CA ASP A 426 2.59 23.23 -4.77
C ASP A 426 3.75 23.24 -3.78
N GLY A 427 4.98 23.14 -4.28
CA GLY A 427 6.24 23.22 -3.52
C GLY A 427 6.45 24.52 -2.71
N THR A 428 5.39 25.32 -2.55
CA THR A 428 5.29 26.51 -1.69
C THR A 428 4.94 26.16 -0.24
N SER A 429 4.34 24.99 0.00
CA SER A 429 3.96 24.54 1.34
C SER A 429 5.12 23.86 2.06
N SER A 430 5.29 24.15 3.36
CA SER A 430 6.31 23.49 4.17
C SER A 430 6.02 21.99 4.31
N PRO A 431 7.05 21.12 4.33
CA PRO A 431 6.86 19.66 4.34
C PRO A 431 6.07 19.14 5.56
N GLN A 432 6.06 19.87 6.68
CA GLN A 432 5.32 19.51 7.89
C GLN A 432 3.78 19.65 7.75
N ASP A 433 3.31 20.40 6.74
CA ASP A 433 1.89 20.61 6.47
C ASP A 433 1.41 19.79 5.26
N ARG A 434 2.24 18.91 4.71
CA ARG A 434 1.92 18.16 3.50
C ARG A 434 1.77 16.67 3.79
N LEU A 435 0.58 16.15 3.54
CA LEU A 435 0.29 14.71 3.51
C LEU A 435 -0.19 14.34 2.12
N THR A 436 0.56 13.56 1.36
CA THR A 436 0.03 12.97 0.12
C THR A 436 -0.73 11.68 0.43
N LEU A 437 -1.67 11.30 -0.44
CA LEU A 437 -2.36 10.02 -0.29
C LEU A 437 -1.38 8.84 -0.28
N SER A 438 -0.35 8.88 -1.12
CA SER A 438 0.69 7.84 -1.18
C SER A 438 1.51 7.72 0.10
N GLN A 439 1.87 8.85 0.73
CA GLN A 439 2.57 8.85 2.02
C GLN A 439 1.69 8.23 3.10
N PHE A 440 0.40 8.59 3.12
CA PHE A 440 -0.54 8.04 4.09
C PHE A 440 -0.79 6.54 3.87
N GLN A 441 -0.93 6.11 2.62
CA GLN A 441 -1.08 4.70 2.27
C GLN A 441 0.13 3.87 2.73
N LYS A 442 1.35 4.36 2.44
CA LYS A 442 2.60 3.73 2.90
C LYS A 442 2.67 3.65 4.42
N GLN A 443 2.30 4.72 5.13
CA GLN A 443 2.29 4.73 6.59
C GLN A 443 1.37 3.65 7.17
N LEU A 444 0.18 3.48 6.61
CA LEU A 444 -0.78 2.48 7.08
C LEU A 444 -0.36 1.04 6.76
N LEU A 445 0.26 0.83 5.59
CA LEU A 445 0.64 -0.49 5.11
C LEU A 445 1.99 -0.97 5.68
N GLU A 446 3.02 -0.12 5.65
CA GLU A 446 4.40 -0.47 5.99
C GLU A 446 4.74 -0.08 7.43
N ASP A 447 4.47 1.15 7.85
CA ASP A 447 4.93 1.65 9.15
C ASP A 447 4.08 1.11 10.32
N TYR A 448 2.76 1.11 10.17
CA TYR A 448 1.85 0.50 11.16
C TYR A 448 1.71 -1.01 10.92
N GLY A 449 1.37 -1.40 9.69
CA GLY A 449 1.25 -2.79 9.29
C GLY A 449 0.21 -3.60 10.06
N GLU A 450 0.19 -4.91 9.81
CA GLU A 450 -0.82 -5.83 10.34
C GLU A 450 -0.74 -6.03 11.87
N SER A 451 0.45 -5.86 12.46
CA SER A 451 0.68 -6.04 13.90
C SER A 451 -0.01 -4.95 14.72
N HIS A 452 0.04 -3.70 14.26
CA HIS A 452 -0.60 -2.56 14.92
C HIS A 452 -2.12 -2.71 15.01
N PHE A 453 -2.76 -3.23 13.96
CA PHE A 453 -4.22 -3.41 13.92
C PHE A 453 -4.70 -4.72 14.54
N THR A 454 -3.81 -5.52 15.14
CA THR A 454 -4.17 -6.82 15.76
C THR A 454 -5.06 -7.65 14.83
N VAL A 455 -4.62 -7.79 13.58
CA VAL A 455 -5.40 -8.36 12.46
C VAL A 455 -6.12 -9.68 12.77
N ASN A 456 -5.52 -10.53 13.60
CA ASN A 456 -6.13 -11.80 14.02
C ASN A 456 -7.42 -11.64 14.84
N GLN A 457 -7.58 -10.51 15.53
CA GLN A 457 -8.76 -10.18 16.34
C GLN A 457 -9.74 -9.28 15.57
N GLN A 458 -9.24 -8.35 14.76
CA GLN A 458 -10.06 -7.35 14.08
C GLN A 458 -9.78 -7.31 12.56
N PRO A 459 -10.12 -8.37 11.81
CA PRO A 459 -9.83 -8.46 10.39
C PRO A 459 -10.56 -7.39 9.57
N PHE A 460 -11.84 -7.15 9.88
CA PHE A 460 -12.64 -6.15 9.17
C PHE A 460 -12.13 -4.72 9.35
N LEU A 461 -11.53 -4.39 10.50
CA LEU A 461 -10.97 -3.06 10.75
C LEU A 461 -9.77 -2.80 9.83
N TYR A 462 -8.86 -3.76 9.70
CA TYR A 462 -7.70 -3.59 8.83
C TYR A 462 -8.10 -3.55 7.35
N PHE A 463 -9.08 -4.37 6.95
CA PHE A 463 -9.66 -4.24 5.61
C PHE A 463 -10.25 -2.85 5.38
N GLN A 464 -11.03 -2.32 6.32
CA GLN A 464 -11.61 -0.98 6.25
C GLN A 464 -10.54 0.11 6.10
N VAL A 465 -9.44 0.01 6.85
CA VAL A 465 -8.29 0.95 6.74
C VAL A 465 -7.72 0.94 5.33
N LEU A 466 -7.40 -0.24 4.78
CA LEU A 466 -6.81 -0.36 3.45
C LEU A 466 -7.80 0.08 2.35
N PHE A 467 -9.05 -0.31 2.47
CA PHE A 467 -10.07 -0.06 1.46
C PHE A 467 -10.47 1.43 1.40
N LEU A 468 -10.68 2.09 2.55
CA LEU A 468 -10.96 3.53 2.62
C LEU A 468 -9.78 4.40 2.21
N THR A 469 -8.56 3.87 2.28
CA THR A 469 -7.37 4.55 1.72
C THR A 469 -7.08 4.18 0.27
N ALA A 470 -8.02 3.52 -0.42
CA ALA A 470 -7.94 3.13 -1.83
C ALA A 470 -6.78 2.18 -2.18
N GLN A 471 -6.31 1.38 -1.20
CA GLN A 471 -5.33 0.31 -1.38
C GLN A 471 -6.04 -1.01 -1.70
N PHE A 472 -6.79 -1.03 -2.80
CA PHE A 472 -7.71 -2.13 -3.12
C PHE A 472 -6.99 -3.49 -3.25
N GLU A 473 -5.84 -3.51 -3.91
CA GLU A 473 -5.03 -4.71 -4.13
C GLU A 473 -4.58 -5.32 -2.80
N ALA A 474 -4.03 -4.50 -1.91
CA ALA A 474 -3.61 -4.92 -0.58
C ALA A 474 -4.80 -5.39 0.27
N ALA A 475 -5.93 -4.68 0.19
CA ALA A 475 -7.15 -5.02 0.92
C ALA A 475 -7.72 -6.40 0.49
N ILE A 476 -7.78 -6.66 -0.82
CA ILE A 476 -8.23 -7.95 -1.36
C ILE A 476 -7.26 -9.06 -0.99
N ALA A 477 -5.95 -8.85 -1.19
CA ALA A 477 -4.93 -9.84 -0.86
C ALA A 477 -4.98 -10.21 0.63
N PHE A 478 -5.21 -9.22 1.49
CA PHE A 478 -5.40 -9.41 2.90
C PHE A 478 -6.62 -10.29 3.22
N LEU A 479 -7.81 -9.95 2.70
CA LEU A 479 -9.02 -10.76 2.93
C LEU A 479 -8.89 -12.18 2.37
N PHE A 480 -8.24 -12.35 1.23
CA PHE A 480 -8.08 -13.64 0.56
C PHE A 480 -7.26 -14.66 1.39
N ARG A 481 -6.33 -14.16 2.23
CA ARG A 481 -5.55 -15.01 3.16
C ARG A 481 -6.43 -15.67 4.22
N MET A 482 -7.61 -15.11 4.52
CA MET A 482 -8.52 -15.66 5.51
C MET A 482 -9.51 -16.61 4.84
N GLU A 483 -9.43 -17.90 5.18
CA GLU A 483 -10.26 -18.94 4.56
C GLU A 483 -11.76 -18.61 4.56
N ARG A 484 -12.29 -18.15 5.70
CA ARG A 484 -13.71 -17.78 5.83
C ARG A 484 -14.11 -16.59 4.94
N LEU A 485 -13.20 -15.67 4.65
CA LEU A 485 -13.51 -14.44 3.91
C LEU A 485 -13.09 -14.51 2.43
N ARG A 486 -12.48 -15.61 2.01
CA ARG A 486 -11.93 -15.81 0.67
C ARG A 486 -12.98 -15.65 -0.43
N CYS A 487 -14.17 -16.20 -0.20
CA CYS A 487 -15.28 -16.07 -1.15
C CYS A 487 -15.66 -14.59 -1.34
N HIS A 488 -15.78 -13.80 -0.27
CA HIS A 488 -16.08 -12.38 -0.36
C HIS A 488 -14.95 -11.60 -1.05
N ALA A 489 -13.69 -11.91 -0.74
CA ALA A 489 -12.53 -11.27 -1.35
C ALA A 489 -12.54 -11.40 -2.89
N ILE A 490 -12.87 -12.59 -3.40
CA ILE A 490 -13.00 -12.86 -4.84
C ILE A 490 -14.11 -12.00 -5.45
N HIS A 491 -15.28 -11.92 -4.82
CA HIS A 491 -16.40 -11.15 -5.35
C HIS A 491 -16.18 -9.64 -5.27
N VAL A 492 -15.48 -9.14 -4.25
CA VAL A 492 -15.02 -7.74 -4.20
C VAL A 492 -14.03 -7.46 -5.33
N ALA A 493 -13.09 -8.38 -5.61
CA ALA A 493 -12.16 -8.25 -6.73
C ALA A 493 -12.87 -8.26 -8.08
N LEU A 494 -13.88 -9.11 -8.27
CA LEU A 494 -14.71 -9.15 -9.49
C LEU A 494 -15.44 -7.83 -9.73
N VAL A 495 -16.04 -7.26 -8.68
CA VAL A 495 -16.70 -5.95 -8.73
C VAL A 495 -15.71 -4.85 -9.12
N LEU A 496 -14.55 -4.79 -8.47
CA LEU A 496 -13.54 -3.79 -8.80
C LEU A 496 -12.94 -3.98 -10.20
N PHE A 497 -12.85 -5.22 -10.68
CA PHE A 497 -12.39 -5.53 -12.03
C PHE A 497 -13.40 -5.08 -13.10
N GLU A 498 -14.69 -5.29 -12.84
CA GLU A 498 -15.79 -4.87 -13.70
C GLU A 498 -15.82 -3.34 -13.85
N LEU A 499 -15.65 -2.64 -12.72
CA LEU A 499 -15.56 -1.18 -12.66
C LEU A 499 -14.22 -0.61 -13.13
N LYS A 500 -13.25 -1.43 -13.58
CA LYS A 500 -11.90 -0.98 -14.00
C LYS A 500 -11.11 -0.24 -12.91
N LEU A 501 -11.39 -0.54 -11.64
CA LEU A 501 -10.65 -0.04 -10.49
C LEU A 501 -9.51 -0.97 -10.07
N LEU A 502 -9.60 -2.26 -10.38
CA LEU A 502 -8.55 -3.22 -10.03
C LEU A 502 -7.37 -3.15 -11.00
N LEU A 503 -6.16 -2.90 -10.48
CA LEU A 503 -4.94 -2.96 -11.28
C LEU A 503 -4.52 -4.42 -11.45
N LYS A 504 -4.41 -4.86 -12.70
CA LYS A 504 -3.90 -6.20 -13.02
C LYS A 504 -2.39 -6.16 -13.10
N SER A 505 -1.76 -7.17 -12.52
CA SER A 505 -0.38 -7.49 -12.82
C SER A 505 -0.21 -7.75 -14.33
N SER A 506 0.86 -7.21 -14.92
CA SER A 506 1.26 -7.47 -16.30
C SER A 506 1.91 -8.85 -16.51
N GLY A 507 2.04 -9.69 -15.46
CA GLY A 507 2.55 -11.06 -15.55
C GLY A 507 2.13 -11.98 -14.40
N GLN A 508 2.20 -13.30 -14.59
CA GLN A 508 1.84 -14.30 -13.56
C GLN A 508 2.75 -14.26 -12.31
N SER A 509 3.87 -13.53 -12.36
CA SER A 509 4.84 -13.42 -11.27
C SER A 509 5.05 -11.99 -10.73
N ALA A 510 4.27 -10.99 -11.17
CA ALA A 510 4.48 -9.65 -10.61
C ALA A 510 3.94 -9.60 -9.17
N GLN A 511 4.77 -9.08 -8.27
CA GLN A 511 4.33 -8.70 -6.94
C GLN A 511 3.14 -7.75 -7.08
N LEU A 512 2.10 -7.95 -6.25
CA LEU A 512 0.99 -7.01 -6.12
C LEU A 512 1.57 -5.60 -6.06
N LEU A 513 1.09 -4.71 -6.93
CA LEU A 513 1.54 -3.32 -7.00
C LEU A 513 1.42 -2.74 -5.58
N ARG A 514 2.58 -2.45 -4.98
CA ARG A 514 2.71 -1.81 -3.67
C ARG A 514 2.37 -0.34 -3.75
#